data_AF-A0A2G9YSC1-F1
#
_entry.id   AF-A0A2G9YSC1-F1
#
_cell.length_a   1.000
_cell.length_b   1.000
_cell.length_c   1.000
_cell.angle_alpha   90.00
_cell.angle_beta   90.00
_cell.angle_gamma   90.00
#
_symmetry.space_group_name_H-M   'P 1'
#
loop_
_entity.id
_entity.type
_entity.pdbx_description
1 polymer ?
#
loop_
_entity_poly.entity_id
_entity_poly.type
_entity_poly.pdbx_seq_one_letter_code
_entity_poly.pdbx_strand_id
1 'polypeptide(L)'
;MFKESEKPQEEVPRKVVDVIFGFQQEIANLKETEKKKGTTVHLSDMDPSYLTEEDWRIWDAFKKGTLEKEDFEAYRNAIESGLLDGAGAGKEAITSRMHFAAYIANMWQY
;
A
#
# COMPACT_ATOMS: atom_id res chain seq x y z
N MET A 1 -13.72 38.46 22.51
CA MET A 1 -14.45 37.49 21.65
C MET A 1 -13.54 37.12 20.49
N PHE A 2 -12.93 35.94 20.51
CA PHE A 2 -12.45 35.24 19.32
C PHE A 2 -12.65 33.75 19.61
N LYS A 3 -13.54 33.10 18.86
CA LYS A 3 -13.73 31.66 18.91
C LYS A 3 -12.69 31.05 17.99
N GLU A 4 -11.73 30.33 18.57
CA GLU A 4 -10.84 29.44 17.83
C GLU A 4 -11.71 28.44 17.06
N SER A 5 -11.58 28.45 15.74
CA SER A 5 -12.24 27.47 14.88
C SER A 5 -11.29 26.30 14.72
N GLU A 6 -11.32 25.37 15.67
CA GLU A 6 -10.74 24.04 15.49
C GLU A 6 -11.49 23.35 14.35
N LYS A 7 -10.79 23.08 13.25
CA LYS A 7 -11.32 22.23 12.19
C LYS A 7 -11.60 20.85 12.78
N PRO A 8 -12.76 20.22 12.50
CA PRO A 8 -13.01 18.86 12.95
C PRO A 8 -11.95 17.96 12.32
N GLN A 9 -11.08 17.39 13.15
CA GLN A 9 -10.23 16.28 12.72
C GLN A 9 -11.20 15.14 12.36
N GLU A 10 -11.24 14.79 11.09
CA GLU A 10 -12.00 13.65 10.58
C GLU A 10 -11.51 12.41 11.34
N GLU A 11 -12.30 11.94 12.32
CA GLU A 11 -12.00 10.72 13.05
C GLU A 11 -12.02 9.56 12.05
N VAL A 12 -10.83 9.12 11.61
CA VAL A 12 -10.70 7.94 10.78
C VAL A 12 -11.43 6.79 11.50
N PRO A 13 -12.43 6.15 10.86
CA PRO A 13 -13.22 5.11 11.52
C PRO A 13 -12.30 4.00 12.02
N ARG A 14 -12.38 3.62 13.31
CA ARG A 14 -11.56 2.55 13.92
C ARG A 14 -11.47 1.28 13.06
N LYS A 15 -12.55 0.94 12.38
CA LYS A 15 -12.63 -0.23 11.49
C LYS A 15 -11.63 -0.18 10.32
N VAL A 16 -11.30 1.00 9.81
CA VAL A 16 -10.34 1.16 8.70
C VAL A 16 -8.93 0.89 9.22
N VAL A 17 -8.59 1.41 10.41
CA VAL A 17 -7.27 1.20 11.03
C VAL A 17 -6.99 -0.29 11.27
N ASP A 18 -7.97 -1.04 11.77
CA ASP A 18 -7.84 -2.48 12.01
C ASP A 18 -7.64 -3.27 10.70
N VAL A 19 -8.29 -2.85 9.61
CA VAL A 19 -8.15 -3.47 8.28
C VAL A 19 -6.75 -3.23 7.72
N ILE A 20 -6.24 -1.99 7.80
CA ILE A 20 -4.90 -1.68 7.32
C ILE A 20 -3.85 -2.43 8.13
N PHE A 21 -3.96 -2.45 9.45
CA PHE A 21 -3.02 -3.20 10.28
C PHE A 21 -3.01 -4.70 9.94
N GLY A 22 -4.18 -5.31 9.75
CA GLY A 22 -4.29 -6.70 9.32
C GLY A 22 -3.65 -6.96 7.95
N PHE A 23 -3.86 -6.06 7.00
CA PHE A 23 -3.23 -6.11 5.68
C PHE A 23 -1.71 -5.98 5.76
N GLN A 24 -1.19 -5.03 6.53
CA GLN A 24 0.25 -4.86 6.71
C GLN A 24 0.90 -6.11 7.32
N GLN A 25 0.22 -6.77 8.27
CA GLN A 25 0.67 -8.06 8.81
C GLN A 25 0.62 -9.19 7.78
N GLU A 26 -0.43 -9.23 6.94
CA GLU A 26 -0.52 -10.20 5.83
C GLU A 26 0.70 -10.07 4.89
N ILE A 27 1.04 -8.85 4.48
CA ILE A 27 2.20 -8.60 3.60
C ILE A 27 3.53 -8.90 4.31
N ALA A 28 3.64 -8.62 5.61
CA ALA A 28 4.82 -9.02 6.39
C ALA A 28 5.04 -10.54 6.40
N ASN A 29 3.96 -11.32 6.60
CA ASN A 29 4.01 -12.78 6.56
C ASN A 29 4.32 -13.31 5.15
N LEU A 30 3.77 -12.66 4.13
CA LEU A 30 4.04 -12.98 2.73
C LEU A 30 5.52 -12.76 2.39
N LYS A 31 6.09 -11.61 2.77
CA LYS A 31 7.51 -11.31 2.61
C LYS A 31 8.40 -12.39 3.21
N GLU A 32 8.12 -12.82 4.45
CA GLU A 32 8.89 -13.89 5.10
C GLU A 32 8.73 -15.25 4.41
N THR A 33 7.54 -15.54 3.89
CA THR A 33 7.26 -16.77 3.16
C THR A 33 8.01 -16.81 1.83
N GLU A 34 7.97 -15.71 1.07
CA GLU A 34 8.65 -15.57 -0.21
C GLU A 34 10.18 -15.59 -0.06
N LYS A 35 10.70 -14.97 1.00
CA LYS A 35 12.11 -15.03 1.37
C LYS A 35 12.58 -16.47 1.61
N LYS A 36 11.79 -17.29 2.32
CA LYS A 36 12.11 -18.71 2.58
C LYS A 36 12.11 -19.56 1.31
N LYS A 37 11.23 -19.23 0.36
CA LYS A 37 11.17 -19.93 -0.93
C LYS A 37 12.21 -19.41 -1.95
N GLY A 38 12.90 -18.31 -1.65
CA GLY A 38 13.88 -17.68 -2.53
C GLY A 38 13.29 -17.11 -3.82
N THR A 39 11.98 -16.84 -3.86
CA THR A 39 11.22 -16.72 -5.12
C THR A 39 11.01 -15.28 -5.58
N THR A 40 11.07 -14.28 -4.70
CA THR A 40 10.85 -12.88 -5.11
C THR A 40 11.74 -11.88 -4.37
N VAL A 41 12.65 -11.25 -5.12
CA VAL A 41 13.50 -10.14 -4.66
C VAL A 41 12.66 -8.88 -4.37
N HIS A 42 11.48 -8.76 -4.99
CA HIS A 42 10.63 -7.57 -4.95
C HIS A 42 10.15 -7.19 -3.54
N LEU A 43 10.00 -8.13 -2.61
CA LEU A 43 9.55 -7.82 -1.24
C LEU A 43 10.72 -7.59 -0.25
N SER A 44 11.98 -7.75 -0.67
CA SER A 44 13.13 -7.81 0.25
C SER A 44 13.33 -6.51 1.03
N ASP A 45 13.27 -5.39 0.33
CA ASP A 45 13.62 -4.06 0.87
C ASP A 45 12.39 -3.19 1.19
N MET A 46 11.17 -3.73 1.07
CA MET A 46 9.97 -3.01 1.48
C MET A 46 9.71 -3.14 2.99
N ASP A 47 9.17 -2.08 3.58
CA ASP A 47 8.56 -2.13 4.90
C ASP A 47 7.02 -2.07 4.76
N PRO A 48 6.30 -3.14 5.15
CA PRO A 48 4.83 -3.19 5.08
C PRO A 48 4.12 -2.08 5.87
N SER A 49 4.75 -1.48 6.87
CA SER A 49 4.15 -0.40 7.66
C SER A 49 3.88 0.87 6.86
N TYR A 50 4.55 1.05 5.71
CA TYR A 50 4.29 2.14 4.78
C TYR A 50 3.13 1.89 3.82
N LEU A 51 2.53 0.70 3.84
CA LEU A 51 1.38 0.41 3.01
C LEU A 51 0.13 1.06 3.58
N THR A 52 -0.68 1.60 2.69
CA THR A 52 -1.83 2.45 2.94
C THR A 52 -3.13 1.75 2.55
N GLU A 53 -4.26 2.45 2.73
CA GLU A 53 -5.56 1.97 2.28
C GLU A 53 -5.63 1.74 0.77
N GLU A 54 -4.98 2.59 -0.03
CA GLU A 54 -4.96 2.41 -1.49
C GLU A 54 -4.21 1.13 -1.88
N ASP A 55 -3.10 0.83 -1.20
CA ASP A 55 -2.35 -0.41 -1.43
C ASP A 55 -3.19 -1.64 -1.04
N TRP A 56 -3.97 -1.54 0.04
CA TRP A 56 -4.93 -2.58 0.45
C TRP A 56 -6.03 -2.80 -0.59
N ARG A 57 -6.61 -1.73 -1.16
CA ARG A 57 -7.66 -1.85 -2.18
C ARG A 57 -7.15 -2.57 -3.43
N ILE A 58 -5.94 -2.23 -3.87
CA ILE A 58 -5.29 -2.90 -5.00
C ILE A 58 -5.00 -4.38 -4.67
N TRP A 59 -4.52 -4.67 -3.47
CA TRP A 59 -4.31 -6.04 -2.99
C TRP A 59 -5.58 -6.88 -2.98
N ASP A 60 -6.67 -6.31 -2.46
CA ASP A 60 -7.96 -6.96 -2.35
C ASP A 60 -8.56 -7.24 -3.74
N ALA A 61 -8.49 -6.27 -4.66
CA ALA A 61 -8.90 -6.45 -6.05
C ALA A 61 -8.06 -7.54 -6.75
N PHE A 62 -6.73 -7.55 -6.54
CA PHE A 62 -5.84 -8.57 -7.07
C PHE A 62 -6.21 -9.96 -6.57
N LYS A 63 -6.39 -10.13 -5.25
CA LYS A 63 -6.78 -11.41 -4.63
C LYS A 63 -8.16 -11.91 -5.09
N LYS A 64 -9.09 -10.99 -5.36
CA LYS A 64 -10.42 -11.32 -5.88
C LYS A 64 -10.41 -11.61 -7.39
N GLY A 65 -9.30 -11.37 -8.09
CA GLY A 65 -9.20 -11.50 -9.54
C GLY A 65 -10.02 -10.43 -10.29
N THR A 66 -10.33 -9.32 -9.63
CA THR A 66 -11.12 -8.20 -10.17
C THR A 66 -10.25 -6.97 -10.44
N LEU A 67 -8.93 -7.05 -10.25
CA LEU A 67 -8.03 -5.96 -10.58
C LEU A 67 -7.98 -5.80 -12.10
N GLU A 68 -8.33 -4.61 -12.59
CA GLU A 68 -8.23 -4.27 -14.00
C GLU A 68 -6.86 -3.64 -14.31
N LYS A 69 -6.43 -3.77 -15.56
CA LYS A 69 -5.11 -3.29 -16.00
C LYS A 69 -4.98 -1.78 -15.81
N GLU A 70 -6.01 -1.06 -16.21
CA GLU A 70 -6.06 0.41 -16.18
C GLU A 70 -5.99 0.92 -14.73
N ASP A 71 -6.70 0.27 -13.80
CA ASP A 71 -6.64 0.58 -12.37
C ASP A 71 -5.23 0.37 -11.80
N PHE A 72 -4.57 -0.72 -12.19
CA PHE A 72 -3.21 -1.01 -11.74
C PHE A 72 -2.18 -0.04 -12.31
N GLU A 73 -2.31 0.35 -13.59
CA GLU A 73 -1.46 1.39 -14.19
C GLU A 73 -1.66 2.75 -13.52
N ALA A 74 -2.90 3.15 -13.27
CA ALA A 74 -3.22 4.39 -12.56
C ALA A 74 -2.61 4.40 -11.15
N TYR A 75 -2.73 3.29 -10.42
CA TYR A 75 -2.12 3.10 -9.12
C TYR A 75 -0.59 3.26 -9.17
N ARG A 76 0.09 2.57 -10.09
CA ARG A 76 1.55 2.69 -10.25
C ARG A 76 1.99 4.12 -10.56
N ASN A 77 1.32 4.77 -11.50
CA ASN A 77 1.61 6.16 -11.86
C ASN A 77 1.40 7.11 -10.68
N ALA A 78 0.40 6.83 -9.83
CA ALA A 78 0.10 7.65 -8.67
C ALA A 78 1.15 7.49 -7.55
N ILE A 79 1.80 6.32 -7.42
CA ILE A 79 2.99 6.16 -6.55
C ILE A 79 4.17 6.95 -7.11
N GLU A 80 4.49 6.78 -8.40
CA GLU A 80 5.66 7.41 -9.03
C GLU A 80 5.58 8.94 -9.04
N SER A 81 4.38 9.48 -9.19
CA SER A 81 4.11 10.93 -9.12
C SER A 81 4.02 11.46 -7.69
N GLY A 82 4.04 10.59 -6.67
CA GLY A 82 3.87 10.96 -5.27
C GLY A 82 2.45 11.46 -4.95
N LEU A 83 1.46 11.19 -5.79
CA LEU A 83 0.06 11.63 -5.58
C LEU A 83 -0.62 10.85 -4.45
N LEU A 84 -0.22 9.60 -4.22
CA LEU A 84 -0.76 8.76 -3.14
C LEU A 84 -0.10 9.03 -1.79
N ASP A 85 0.93 9.86 -1.79
CA ASP A 85 1.78 10.17 -0.67
C ASP A 85 1.51 11.64 -0.34
N GLY A 86 0.60 11.90 0.61
CA GLY A 86 0.34 13.26 1.09
C GLY A 86 1.67 13.98 1.39
N ALA A 87 1.73 15.29 1.14
CA ALA A 87 2.96 16.09 1.19
C ALA A 87 3.81 15.77 2.44
N GLY A 88 4.81 14.88 2.30
CA GLY A 88 5.61 14.40 3.42
C GLY A 88 5.95 12.90 3.46
N ALA A 89 5.49 12.04 2.55
CA ALA A 89 5.98 10.66 2.55
C ALA A 89 7.50 10.62 2.27
N GLY A 90 8.23 9.96 3.17
CA GLY A 90 9.66 9.78 3.03
C GLY A 90 10.01 8.85 1.86
N LYS A 91 11.25 8.94 1.37
CA LYS A 91 11.78 8.08 0.29
C LYS A 91 11.53 6.57 0.55
N GLU A 92 11.55 6.15 1.80
CA GLU A 92 11.34 4.77 2.23
C GLU A 92 9.89 4.29 2.00
N ALA A 93 8.91 5.19 2.16
CA ALA A 93 7.51 4.90 1.89
C ALA A 93 7.27 4.65 0.40
N ILE A 94 7.74 5.58 -0.46
CA ILE A 94 7.66 5.44 -1.92
C ILE A 94 8.33 4.13 -2.37
N THR A 95 9.54 3.87 -1.86
CA THR A 95 10.29 2.64 -2.17
C THR A 95 9.48 1.41 -1.81
N SER A 96 8.96 1.33 -0.59
CA SER A 96 8.18 0.17 -0.12
C SER A 96 6.93 -0.08 -0.96
N ARG A 97 6.23 0.99 -1.37
CA ARG A 97 5.04 0.90 -2.22
C ARG A 97 5.37 0.49 -3.66
N MET A 98 6.49 0.98 -4.21
CA MET A 98 6.99 0.54 -5.52
C MET A 98 7.36 -0.94 -5.52
N HIS A 99 8.01 -1.42 -4.47
CA HIS A 99 8.34 -2.82 -4.28
C HIS A 99 7.09 -3.71 -4.17
N PHE A 100 6.07 -3.23 -3.46
CA PHE A 100 4.77 -3.88 -3.40
C PHE A 100 4.08 -3.97 -4.76
N ALA A 101 4.02 -2.86 -5.50
CA ALA A 101 3.46 -2.84 -6.85
C ALA A 101 4.23 -3.78 -7.79
N ALA A 102 5.56 -3.81 -7.73
CA ALA A 102 6.37 -4.73 -8.52
C ALA A 102 6.08 -6.20 -8.20
N TYR A 103 5.84 -6.53 -6.93
CA TYR A 103 5.41 -7.86 -6.53
C TYR A 103 4.07 -8.25 -7.16
N ILE A 104 3.06 -7.38 -7.08
CA ILE A 104 1.75 -7.63 -7.71
C ILE A 104 1.90 -7.85 -9.21
N ALA A 105 2.65 -6.98 -9.90
CA ALA A 105 2.89 -7.10 -11.34
C ALA A 105 3.50 -8.47 -11.69
N ASN A 106 4.54 -8.89 -10.97
CA ASN A 106 5.19 -10.18 -11.16
C ASN A 106 4.22 -11.36 -10.93
N MET A 107 3.42 -11.31 -9.87
CA MET A 107 2.46 -12.39 -9.57
C MET A 107 1.29 -12.43 -10.54
N TRP A 108 0.87 -11.28 -11.06
CA TRP A 108 -0.20 -11.16 -12.03
C TRP A 108 0.24 -11.54 -13.46
N GLN A 109 1.55 -11.73 -13.68
CA GLN A 109 2.16 -11.89 -15.00
C GLN A 109 1.91 -10.69 -15.93
N TYR A 110 1.90 -9.50 -15.33
CA TYR A 110 1.68 -8.21 -15.97
C TYR A 110 2.94 -7.68 -16.67
#